data_AF-R5GX98-F1
#
_entry.id   AF-R5GX98-F1
#
_cell.length_a   1.000
_cell.length_b   1.000
_cell.length_c   1.000
_cell.angle_alpha   90.00
_cell.angle_beta   90.00
_cell.angle_gamma   90.00
#
_symmetry.space_group_name_H-M   'P 1'
#
loop_
_entity.id
_entity.type
_entity.pdbx_description
1 polymer ?
#
loop_
_entity_poly.entity_id
_entity_poly.type
_entity_poly.pdbx_seq_one_letter_code
_entity_poly.pdbx_strand_id
1 'polypeptide(L)'
;MFDRLFGEGQELQFNKLKIMVPISLVLVVAMVIYGIVSGDSSWIVGILIVGFVWGVRYVPKFIFHKSIGNLFAENIFSGVAAMFGMLILSCAFGVVIMVLGILRFIYLLVVRASRRAE
;
A
#
# COMPACT_ATOMS: atom_id res chain seq x y z
N MET A 1 13.07 -7.63 0.31
CA MET A 1 11.69 -7.27 0.71
C MET A 1 11.11 -6.17 -0.17
N PHE A 2 11.77 -5.01 -0.28
CA PHE A 2 11.30 -3.89 -1.12
C PHE A 2 11.16 -4.24 -2.60
N ASP A 3 12.04 -5.08 -3.16
CA ASP A 3 11.92 -5.50 -4.57
C ASP A 3 10.66 -6.37 -4.79
N ARG A 4 10.32 -7.23 -3.83
CA ARG A 4 9.12 -8.07 -3.88
C ARG A 4 7.83 -7.26 -3.70
N LEU A 5 7.87 -6.17 -2.92
CA LEU A 5 6.71 -5.29 -2.69
C LEU A 5 6.53 -4.29 -3.85
N PHE A 6 7.59 -3.59 -4.23
CA PHE A 6 7.51 -2.42 -5.11
C PHE A 6 8.06 -2.67 -6.52
N GLY A 7 8.70 -3.82 -6.77
CA GLY A 7 9.28 -4.22 -8.06
C GLY A 7 10.80 -4.14 -8.06
N GLU A 8 11.43 -4.87 -8.96
CA GLU A 8 12.90 -4.93 -9.09
C GLU A 8 13.45 -3.62 -9.68
N GLY A 9 14.43 -3.04 -8.99
CA GLY A 9 15.14 -1.85 -9.45
C GLY A 9 14.66 -0.51 -8.83
N GLN A 10 15.63 0.36 -8.51
CA GLN A 10 15.38 1.63 -7.83
C GLN A 10 14.52 2.60 -8.66
N GLU A 11 14.68 2.62 -9.99
CA GLU A 11 13.88 3.39 -10.94
C GLU A 11 12.39 3.00 -10.90
N LEU A 12 12.13 1.70 -10.95
CA LEU A 12 10.78 1.14 -11.02
C LEU A 12 10.03 1.34 -9.68
N GLN A 13 10.74 1.18 -8.57
CA GLN A 13 10.24 1.51 -7.24
C GLN A 13 9.93 3.00 -7.12
N PHE A 14 10.83 3.86 -7.57
CA PHE A 14 10.65 5.30 -7.49
C PHE A 14 9.44 5.76 -8.32
N ASN A 15 9.29 5.33 -9.57
CA ASN A 15 8.16 5.74 -10.41
C ASN A 15 6.81 5.31 -9.83
N LYS A 16 6.72 4.12 -9.24
CA LYS A 16 5.49 3.67 -8.54
C LYS A 16 5.21 4.48 -7.28
N LEU A 17 6.22 4.67 -6.43
CA LEU A 17 6.08 5.38 -5.16
C LEU A 17 5.85 6.88 -5.35
N LYS A 18 6.42 7.47 -6.42
CA LYS A 18 6.25 8.88 -6.79
C LYS A 18 4.79 9.24 -7.04
N ILE A 19 3.98 8.30 -7.52
CA ILE A 19 2.54 8.52 -7.73
C ILE A 19 1.75 8.16 -6.47
N MET A 20 2.01 7.00 -5.87
CA MET A 20 1.21 6.52 -4.74
C MET A 20 1.41 7.31 -3.45
N VAL A 21 2.63 7.73 -3.13
CA VAL A 21 2.92 8.42 -1.86
C VAL A 21 2.23 9.79 -1.79
N PRO A 22 2.30 10.66 -2.81
CA PRO A 22 1.58 11.94 -2.78
C PRO A 22 0.07 11.76 -2.72
N ILE A 23 -0.51 10.81 -3.48
CA ILE A 23 -1.96 10.54 -3.44
C ILE A 23 -2.38 10.11 -2.03
N SER A 24 -1.60 9.21 -1.41
CA SER A 24 -1.86 8.74 -0.06
C SER A 24 -1.77 9.89 0.95
N LEU A 25 -0.76 10.76 0.80
CA LEU A 25 -0.59 11.93 1.65
C LEU A 25 -1.78 12.89 1.52
N VAL A 26 -2.18 13.23 0.29
CA VAL A 26 -3.32 14.13 0.04
C VAL A 26 -4.61 13.57 0.64
N LEU A 27 -4.87 12.26 0.48
CA LEU A 27 -6.04 11.60 1.05
C LEU A 27 -6.03 11.62 2.58
N VAL A 28 -4.90 11.28 3.21
CA VAL A 28 -4.77 11.31 4.67
C VAL A 28 -4.96 12.73 5.20
N VAL A 29 -4.32 13.72 4.58
CA VAL A 29 -4.43 15.14 5.01
C VAL A 29 -5.86 15.64 4.84
N ALA A 30 -6.53 15.34 3.72
CA ALA A 30 -7.93 15.72 3.50
C ALA A 30 -8.86 15.12 4.56
N MET A 31 -8.67 13.85 4.93
CA MET A 31 -9.46 13.17 5.96
C MET A 31 -9.18 13.72 7.36
N VAL A 32 -7.93 14.11 7.66
CA VAL A 32 -7.58 14.76 8.92
C VAL A 32 -8.23 16.14 9.02
N ILE A 33 -8.16 16.95 7.97
CA ILE A 33 -8.82 18.26 7.93
C ILE A 33 -10.33 18.09 8.11
N TYR A 34 -10.93 17.14 7.40
CA TYR A 34 -12.36 16.84 7.54
C TYR A 34 -12.73 16.43 8.97
N GLY A 35 -11.94 15.56 9.61
CA GLY A 35 -12.15 15.15 11.00
C GLY A 35 -12.08 16.33 11.99
N ILE A 36 -11.11 17.23 11.79
CA ILE A 36 -10.97 18.44 12.62
C ILE A 36 -12.19 19.36 12.45
N VAL A 37 -12.66 19.57 11.22
CA VAL A 37 -13.81 20.47 10.93
C VAL A 37 -15.14 19.88 11.41
N SER A 38 -15.31 18.56 11.27
CA SER A 38 -16.54 17.87 11.69
C SER A 38 -16.59 17.56 13.19
N GLY A 39 -15.49 17.72 13.92
CA GLY A 39 -15.38 17.32 15.32
C GLY A 39 -15.41 15.81 15.54
N ASP A 40 -15.22 15.02 14.47
CA ASP A 40 -15.32 13.56 14.49
C ASP A 40 -13.94 12.91 14.29
N SER A 41 -13.77 11.72 14.89
CA SER A 41 -12.57 10.90 14.78
C SER A 41 -12.48 10.13 13.44
N SER A 42 -13.24 10.58 12.44
CA SER A 42 -13.27 10.07 11.05
C SER A 42 -11.88 9.96 10.39
N TRP A 43 -10.89 10.71 10.88
CA TRP A 43 -9.50 10.64 10.42
C TRP A 43 -8.87 9.24 10.59
N ILE A 44 -9.26 8.48 11.63
CA ILE A 44 -8.77 7.10 11.87
C ILE A 44 -9.26 6.18 10.74
N VAL A 45 -10.54 6.30 10.38
CA VAL A 45 -11.15 5.53 9.29
C VAL A 45 -10.46 5.88 7.96
N GLY A 46 -10.15 7.15 7.73
CA GLY A 46 -9.38 7.60 6.56
C GLY A 46 -8.02 6.92 6.43
N ILE A 47 -7.25 6.85 7.53
CA ILE A 47 -5.95 6.14 7.55
C ILE A 47 -6.12 4.66 7.25
N LEU A 48 -7.14 4.01 7.82
CA LEU A 48 -7.42 2.59 7.58
C LEU A 48 -7.81 2.33 6.12
N ILE A 49 -8.60 3.20 5.49
CA ILE A 49 -8.97 3.08 4.07
C ILE A 49 -7.73 3.19 3.19
N VAL A 50 -6.89 4.21 3.41
CA VAL A 50 -5.66 4.40 2.62
C VAL A 50 -4.71 3.22 2.85
N GLY A 51 -4.52 2.80 4.10
CA GLY A 51 -3.75 1.60 4.44
C GLY A 51 -4.30 0.35 3.75
N PHE A 52 -5.61 0.16 3.74
CA PHE A 52 -6.26 -0.96 3.07
C PHE A 52 -6.00 -0.96 1.55
N VAL A 53 -6.01 0.19 0.88
CA VAL A 53 -5.65 0.31 -0.55
C VAL A 53 -4.21 -0.18 -0.80
N TRP A 54 -3.28 0.15 0.10
CA TRP A 54 -1.92 -0.39 0.05
C TRP A 54 -1.91 -1.90 0.31
N GLY A 55 -2.65 -2.36 1.31
CA GLY A 55 -2.81 -3.76 1.65
C GLY A 55 -3.27 -4.59 0.47
N VAL A 56 -4.38 -4.20 -0.18
CA VAL A 56 -4.94 -4.94 -1.33
C VAL A 56 -3.96 -5.00 -2.49
N ARG A 57 -3.17 -3.94 -2.71
CA ARG A 57 -2.24 -3.87 -3.84
C ARG A 57 -0.98 -4.72 -3.64
N TYR A 58 -0.55 -4.94 -2.40
CA TYR A 58 0.78 -5.48 -2.09
C TYR A 58 0.74 -6.79 -1.30
N VAL A 59 -0.28 -7.04 -0.47
CA VAL A 59 -0.44 -8.32 0.26
C VAL A 59 -0.55 -9.52 -0.68
N PRO A 60 -1.33 -9.48 -1.78
CA PRO A 60 -1.41 -10.62 -2.69
C PRO A 60 -0.06 -10.98 -3.31
N LYS A 61 0.77 -9.97 -3.63
CA LYS A 61 2.10 -10.15 -4.22
C LYS A 61 3.11 -10.79 -3.25
N PHE A 62 2.84 -10.68 -1.95
CA PHE A 62 3.72 -11.21 -0.92
C PHE A 62 3.31 -12.63 -0.50
N ILE A 63 2.00 -12.88 -0.38
CA ILE A 63 1.45 -14.10 0.21
C ILE A 63 1.02 -15.12 -0.85
N PHE A 64 0.42 -14.68 -1.95
CA PHE A 64 -0.16 -15.57 -2.95
C PHE A 64 0.79 -15.76 -4.13
N HIS A 65 1.37 -16.96 -4.22
CA HIS A 65 2.19 -17.38 -5.37
C HIS A 65 1.31 -17.80 -6.57
N LYS A 66 0.08 -18.27 -6.30
CA LYS A 66 -0.95 -18.53 -7.33
C LYS A 66 -1.91 -17.34 -7.43
N SER A 67 -2.27 -16.95 -8.65
CA SER A 67 -3.34 -15.98 -8.91
C SER A 67 -4.63 -16.40 -8.21
N ILE A 68 -5.29 -15.47 -7.53
CA ILE A 68 -6.61 -15.67 -6.91
C ILE A 68 -7.61 -16.20 -7.93
N GLY A 69 -7.50 -15.76 -9.19
CA GLY A 69 -8.34 -16.26 -10.29
C GLY A 69 -8.18 -17.76 -10.55
N ASN A 70 -7.00 -18.33 -10.26
CA ASN A 70 -6.78 -19.77 -10.39
C ASN A 70 -7.49 -20.56 -9.28
N LEU A 71 -7.61 -19.99 -8.07
CA LEU A 71 -8.34 -20.60 -6.96
C LEU A 71 -9.85 -20.58 -7.21
N PHE A 72 -10.37 -19.50 -7.81
CA PHE A 72 -11.75 -19.44 -8.28
C PHE A 72 -12.05 -20.46 -9.38
N ALA A 73 -11.07 -20.76 -10.25
CA ALA A 73 -11.22 -21.75 -11.31
C ALA A 73 -11.21 -23.20 -10.79
N GLU A 74 -10.47 -23.50 -9.72
CA GLU A 74 -10.46 -24.83 -9.08
C GLU A 74 -11.70 -25.07 -8.23
N ASN A 75 -12.04 -24.13 -7.35
CA ASN A 75 -13.18 -24.26 -6.44
C ASN A 75 -13.63 -22.89 -5.93
N ILE A 76 -14.89 -22.53 -6.20
CA ILE A 76 -15.51 -21.26 -5.77
C ILE A 76 -15.35 -21.03 -4.26
N PHE A 77 -15.56 -22.06 -3.42
CA PHE A 77 -15.41 -21.92 -1.98
C PHE A 77 -13.97 -21.56 -1.58
N SER A 78 -12.98 -22.15 -2.25
CA SER A 78 -11.57 -21.86 -2.00
C SER A 78 -11.19 -20.45 -2.47
N GLY A 79 -11.73 -20.02 -3.61
CA GLY A 79 -11.56 -18.66 -4.14
C GLY A 79 -12.15 -17.60 -3.20
N VAL A 80 -13.37 -17.83 -2.70
CA VAL A 80 -14.03 -16.95 -1.74
C VAL A 80 -13.27 -16.89 -0.41
N ALA A 81 -12.85 -18.03 0.14
CA ALA A 81 -12.07 -18.08 1.37
C ALA A 81 -10.72 -17.34 1.22
N ALA A 82 -10.02 -17.52 0.10
CA ALA A 82 -8.79 -16.80 -0.20
C ALA A 82 -9.03 -15.28 -0.35
N MET A 83 -10.14 -14.88 -0.97
CA MET A 83 -10.53 -13.48 -1.10
C MET A 83 -10.76 -12.82 0.26
N PHE A 84 -11.54 -13.44 1.15
CA PHE A 84 -11.75 -12.91 2.50
C PHE A 84 -10.47 -12.91 3.33
N GLY A 85 -9.67 -13.98 3.25
CA GLY A 85 -8.36 -14.04 3.91
C GLY A 85 -7.45 -12.90 3.48
N MET A 86 -7.42 -12.58 2.18
CA MET A 86 -6.69 -11.42 1.69
C MET A 86 -7.23 -10.11 2.22
N LEU A 87 -8.55 -9.89 2.22
CA LEU A 87 -9.13 -8.63 2.70
C LEU A 87 -8.77 -8.37 4.16
N ILE A 88 -8.83 -9.40 5.00
CA ILE A 88 -8.43 -9.33 6.42
C ILE A 88 -6.94 -8.99 6.54
N LEU A 89 -6.08 -9.70 5.79
CA LEU A 89 -4.63 -9.46 5.80
C LEU A 89 -4.27 -8.08 5.23
N SER A 90 -4.99 -7.60 4.22
CA SER A 90 -4.84 -6.25 3.66
C SER A 90 -5.22 -5.18 4.67
N CYS A 91 -6.23 -5.42 5.50
CA CYS A 91 -6.58 -4.52 6.59
C CYS A 91 -5.51 -4.53 7.70
N ALA A 92 -5.00 -5.71 8.06
CA ALA A 92 -4.00 -5.87 9.12
C ALA A 92 -2.62 -5.31 8.75
N PHE A 93 -2.15 -5.57 7.53
CA PHE A 93 -0.79 -5.22 7.10
C PHE A 93 -0.72 -3.98 6.21
N GLY A 94 -1.86 -3.47 5.72
CA GLY A 94 -1.89 -2.39 4.75
C GLY A 94 -1.22 -1.10 5.23
N VAL A 95 -1.46 -0.72 6.48
CA VAL A 95 -0.82 0.45 7.12
C VAL A 95 0.70 0.25 7.23
N VAL A 96 1.15 -0.96 7.59
CA VAL A 96 2.58 -1.28 7.69
C VAL A 96 3.26 -1.16 6.33
N ILE A 97 2.64 -1.72 5.28
CA ILE A 97 3.17 -1.63 3.91
C ILE A 97 3.20 -0.18 3.42
N MET A 98 2.18 0.62 3.75
CA MET A 98 2.16 2.05 3.46
C MET A 98 3.35 2.77 4.10
N VAL A 99 3.58 2.58 5.40
CA VAL A 99 4.72 3.19 6.11
C VAL A 99 6.05 2.78 5.48
N LEU A 100 6.23 1.48 5.18
CA LEU A 100 7.43 0.98 4.50
C LEU A 100 7.61 1.62 3.12
N GLY A 101 6.52 1.82 2.36
CA GLY A 101 6.55 2.48 1.06
C GLY A 101 6.97 3.95 1.14
N ILE A 102 6.43 4.68 2.11
CA ILE A 102 6.79 6.09 2.37
C ILE A 102 8.28 6.19 2.76
N LEU A 103 8.75 5.36 3.69
CA LEU A 103 10.16 5.32 4.09
C LEU A 103 11.07 5.01 2.90
N ARG A 104 10.70 4.05 2.06
CA ARG A 104 11.45 3.71 0.85
C ARG A 104 11.48 4.87 -0.15
N PHE A 105 10.38 5.59 -0.29
CA PHE A 105 10.30 6.76 -1.17
C PHE A 105 11.24 7.88 -0.71
N ILE A 106 11.24 8.19 0.60
CA ILE A 106 12.14 9.20 1.20
C ILE A 106 13.60 8.78 0.98
N TYR A 107 13.94 7.52 1.25
CA TYR A 107 15.29 7.01 1.00
C TYR A 107 15.72 7.18 -0.46
N LEU A 108 14.86 6.85 -1.42
CA LEU A 108 15.16 6.99 -2.85
C LEU A 108 15.30 8.48 -3.27
N LEU A 109 14.55 9.38 -2.64
CA LEU A 109 14.72 10.82 -2.85
C LEU A 109 16.08 11.31 -2.36
N VAL A 110 16.47 10.94 -1.14
CA VAL A 110 17.76 11.32 -0.53
C VAL A 110 18.92 10.82 -1.38
N VAL A 111 18.89 9.54 -1.78
CA VAL A 111 19.94 8.93 -2.62
C VAL A 111 20.04 9.57 -4.01
N ARG A 112 18.92 10.05 -4.57
CA ARG A 112 18.94 10.79 -5.84
C ARG A 112 19.43 12.22 -5.66
N ALA A 113 19.13 12.85 -4.54
CA ALA A 113 19.63 14.19 -4.22
C ALA A 113 21.15 14.19 -4.01
N SER A 114 21.68 13.19 -3.28
CA SER A 114 23.12 13.06 -3.07
C SER A 114 23.87 12.83 -4.38
N ARG A 115 23.35 11.97 -5.27
CA ARG A 115 23.93 11.72 -6.60
C ARG A 115 23.84 12.88 -7.60
N ARG A 116 23.08 13.94 -7.29
CA ARG A 116 23.04 15.18 -8.10
C ARG A 116 23.98 16.26 -7.58
N ALA A 117 24.51 16.09 -6.38
CA ALA A 117 25.43 17.03 -5.75
C ALA A 117 26.90 16.69 -6.01
N GLU A 118 27.17 15.46 -6.48
CA GLU A 118 28.44 15.01 -7.09
C GLU A 118 28.45 15.26 -8.59
#